data_AF-A0A091JJN7-F1
#
_entry.id   AF-A0A091JJN7-F1
#
_cell.length_a   1.000
_cell.length_b   1.000
_cell.length_c   1.000
_cell.angle_alpha   90.00
_cell.angle_beta   90.00
_cell.angle_gamma   90.00
#
_symmetry.space_group_name_H-M   'P 1'
#
loop_
_entity.id
_entity.type
_entity.pdbx_description
1 polymer ?
#
loop_
_entity_poly.entity_id
_entity_poly.type
_entity_poly.pdbx_seq_one_letter_code
_entity_poly.pdbx_strand_id
1 'polypeptide(L)'
;DRGFESEPLKATLATDAVIGAMASPHTPGSGYVLLHHVMGELEGQRGAWGYVAGGMGALSQAIAHAAVAQGAHIFAEKAVCHVLLGRDGRAQGVVLQDGTEVKSKLVLSNASPQITFLELTPQEQLPKDFVQRIQQVDTRPPPPRRSLHQHSSVPRGRGRTAMAGGAGGGGLGWLHPPLPAQLASCSPRPMIELCIPSALDPGLAPQGCHVVSLFTQYTPSVLAGGRPWDEEARNAYADTVFDCIEAYAPGFKASVIGRDILTPPDLERIFGLPGGNIFHGGMSLDQLYFARPAPSYSGYRSPVPNLYLCGSGAHPGGGVMGAAGRNAARVALEDFRHL
;
A
#
# COMPACT_ATOMS: atom_id res chain seq x y z
N ASP A 1 -23.16 2.11 -11.38
CA ASP A 1 -24.48 2.74 -11.23
C ASP A 1 -25.42 2.45 -12.40
N ARG A 2 -25.11 2.88 -13.64
CA ARG A 2 -26.00 2.68 -14.81
C ARG A 2 -26.22 1.22 -15.27
N GLY A 3 -25.38 0.28 -14.85
CA GLY A 3 -25.40 -1.12 -15.31
C GLY A 3 -25.77 -2.16 -14.26
N PHE A 4 -26.10 -1.75 -13.04
CA PHE A 4 -26.46 -2.66 -11.94
C PHE A 4 -27.66 -2.08 -11.18
N GLU A 5 -28.57 -2.92 -10.73
CA GLU A 5 -29.75 -2.50 -9.96
C GLU A 5 -29.61 -2.79 -8.46
N SER A 6 -28.81 -3.80 -8.09
CA SER A 6 -28.60 -4.23 -6.71
C SER A 6 -27.64 -3.31 -5.96
N GLU A 7 -28.13 -2.61 -4.94
CA GLU A 7 -27.31 -1.75 -4.07
C GLU A 7 -26.15 -2.49 -3.39
N PRO A 8 -26.33 -3.70 -2.81
CA PRO A 8 -25.21 -4.48 -2.30
C PRO A 8 -24.12 -4.78 -3.34
N LEU A 9 -24.51 -5.13 -4.57
CA LEU A 9 -23.55 -5.40 -5.64
C LEU A 9 -22.80 -4.14 -6.08
N LYS A 10 -23.54 -3.02 -6.24
CA LYS A 10 -22.94 -1.72 -6.54
C LYS A 10 -21.94 -1.32 -5.46
N ALA A 11 -22.28 -1.55 -4.19
CA ALA A 11 -21.41 -1.27 -3.07
C ALA A 11 -20.11 -2.08 -3.14
N THR A 12 -20.18 -3.41 -3.24
CA THR A 12 -18.98 -4.25 -3.33
C THR A 12 -18.06 -3.82 -4.47
N LEU A 13 -18.61 -3.63 -5.68
CA LEU A 13 -17.82 -3.20 -6.83
C LEU A 13 -17.27 -1.77 -6.68
N ALA A 14 -18.00 -0.88 -6.01
CA ALA A 14 -17.54 0.48 -5.77
C ALA A 14 -16.32 0.50 -4.84
N THR A 15 -16.30 -0.34 -3.79
CA THR A 15 -15.14 -0.51 -2.92
C THR A 15 -13.90 -0.92 -3.72
N ASP A 16 -13.99 -1.97 -4.52
CA ASP A 16 -12.87 -2.45 -5.34
C ASP A 16 -12.41 -1.43 -6.39
N ALA A 17 -13.30 -0.55 -6.83
CA ALA A 17 -13.00 0.55 -7.75
C ALA A 17 -12.34 1.77 -7.09
N VAL A 18 -12.25 1.82 -5.76
CA VAL A 18 -11.61 2.94 -5.04
C VAL A 18 -10.53 2.51 -4.05
N ILE A 19 -10.38 1.22 -3.74
CA ILE A 19 -9.32 0.74 -2.84
C ILE A 19 -7.95 1.27 -3.30
N GLY A 20 -7.26 1.92 -2.37
CA GLY A 20 -5.97 2.55 -2.58
C GLY A 20 -5.97 3.78 -3.51
N ALA A 21 -7.09 4.10 -4.16
CA ALA A 21 -7.29 5.30 -4.96
C ALA A 21 -8.08 6.36 -4.20
N MET A 22 -7.57 7.59 -4.17
CA MET A 22 -8.19 8.70 -3.44
C MET A 22 -9.26 9.41 -4.30
N ALA A 23 -10.14 8.63 -4.92
CA ALA A 23 -11.14 9.10 -5.88
C ALA A 23 -12.55 8.60 -5.52
N SER A 24 -13.58 9.34 -5.91
CA SER A 24 -14.95 8.85 -5.80
C SER A 24 -15.20 7.74 -6.83
N PRO A 25 -16.08 6.75 -6.55
CA PRO A 25 -16.54 5.82 -7.58
C PRO A 25 -17.20 6.52 -8.79
N HIS A 26 -17.60 7.78 -8.64
CA HIS A 26 -18.15 8.62 -9.72
C HIS A 26 -17.09 9.45 -10.45
N THR A 27 -15.84 9.50 -9.97
CA THR A 27 -14.76 10.22 -10.64
C THR A 27 -14.44 9.51 -11.97
N PRO A 28 -14.38 10.23 -13.11
CA PRO A 28 -13.95 9.64 -14.38
C PRO A 28 -12.59 8.95 -14.25
N GLY A 29 -12.49 7.72 -14.75
CA GLY A 29 -11.27 6.91 -14.67
C GLY A 29 -11.14 6.01 -13.43
N SER A 30 -12.00 6.17 -12.40
CA SER A 30 -11.99 5.30 -11.20
C SER A 30 -12.17 3.81 -11.51
N GLY A 31 -12.91 3.47 -12.57
CA GLY A 31 -13.06 2.09 -13.05
C GLY A 31 -11.74 1.40 -13.42
N TYR A 32 -10.66 2.16 -13.66
CA TYR A 32 -9.33 1.56 -13.88
C TYR A 32 -8.83 0.81 -12.64
N VAL A 33 -9.11 1.29 -11.43
CA VAL A 33 -8.66 0.66 -10.18
C VAL A 33 -9.30 -0.72 -10.05
N LEU A 34 -10.59 -0.84 -10.35
CA LEU A 34 -11.29 -2.12 -10.42
C LEU A 34 -10.64 -3.05 -11.46
N LEU A 35 -10.38 -2.54 -12.67
CA LEU A 35 -9.70 -3.29 -13.72
C LEU A 35 -8.32 -3.77 -13.25
N HIS A 36 -7.55 -2.91 -12.60
CA HIS A 36 -6.22 -3.22 -12.08
C HIS A 36 -6.26 -4.37 -11.06
N HIS A 37 -7.28 -4.40 -10.18
CA HIS A 37 -7.47 -5.49 -9.23
C HIS A 37 -7.87 -6.83 -9.88
N VAL A 38 -8.54 -6.82 -11.04
CA VAL A 38 -8.94 -8.05 -11.76
C VAL A 38 -8.00 -8.43 -12.91
N MET A 39 -7.00 -7.61 -13.21
CA MET A 39 -6.03 -7.88 -14.29
C MET A 39 -5.03 -8.98 -13.91
N GLY A 40 -4.87 -9.26 -12.61
CA GLY A 40 -3.99 -10.30 -12.10
C GLY A 40 -4.42 -11.71 -12.51
N GLU A 41 -3.48 -12.64 -12.38
CA GLU A 41 -3.72 -14.07 -12.56
C GLU A 41 -3.10 -14.81 -11.37
N LEU A 42 -3.84 -15.77 -10.84
CA LEU A 42 -3.35 -16.68 -9.80
C LEU A 42 -3.56 -18.11 -10.29
N GLU A 43 -2.47 -18.88 -10.38
CA GLU A 43 -2.50 -20.30 -10.81
C GLU A 43 -3.28 -20.56 -12.12
N GLY A 44 -3.11 -19.71 -13.13
CA GLY A 44 -3.84 -19.85 -14.40
C GLY A 44 -5.25 -19.22 -14.40
N GLN A 45 -5.75 -18.77 -13.23
CA GLN A 45 -7.07 -18.18 -13.10
C GLN A 45 -7.00 -16.66 -13.14
N ARG A 46 -7.60 -16.08 -14.19
CA ARG A 46 -7.66 -14.64 -14.39
C ARG A 46 -8.62 -13.99 -13.39
N GLY A 47 -8.21 -12.85 -12.83
CA GLY A 47 -8.97 -12.08 -11.85
C GLY A 47 -9.13 -12.77 -10.50
N ALA A 48 -8.42 -13.87 -10.25
CA ALA A 48 -8.47 -14.59 -9.00
C ALA A 48 -7.60 -13.93 -7.93
N TRP A 49 -8.10 -13.97 -6.70
CA TRP A 49 -7.40 -13.53 -5.49
C TRP A 49 -7.13 -14.73 -4.60
N GLY A 50 -5.98 -14.72 -3.94
CA GLY A 50 -5.51 -15.81 -3.09
C GLY A 50 -5.20 -15.34 -1.69
N TYR A 51 -5.46 -16.21 -0.72
CA TYR A 51 -4.95 -16.06 0.63
C TYR A 51 -3.64 -16.84 0.76
N VAL A 52 -2.64 -16.23 1.38
CA VAL A 52 -1.36 -16.88 1.64
C VAL A 52 -1.48 -17.66 2.95
N ALA A 53 -1.20 -18.96 2.92
CA ALA A 53 -1.09 -19.77 4.13
C ALA A 53 0.04 -19.24 5.02
N GLY A 54 -0.24 -19.03 6.31
CA GLY A 54 0.64 -18.32 7.25
C GLY A 54 0.59 -16.79 7.12
N GLY A 55 -0.28 -16.24 6.26
CA GLY A 55 -0.48 -14.81 6.06
C GLY A 55 0.59 -14.15 5.19
N MET A 56 0.50 -12.83 5.02
CA MET A 56 1.39 -12.08 4.12
C MET A 56 2.86 -12.11 4.55
N GLY A 57 3.15 -12.26 5.84
CA GLY A 57 4.51 -12.44 6.34
C GLY A 57 5.19 -13.70 5.80
N ALA A 58 4.42 -14.79 5.61
CA ALA A 58 4.94 -16.02 5.02
C ALA A 58 5.37 -15.82 3.55
N LEU A 59 4.65 -15.01 2.79
CA LEU A 59 5.04 -14.67 1.41
C LEU A 59 6.37 -13.89 1.39
N SER A 60 6.49 -12.85 2.22
CA SER A 60 7.74 -12.08 2.33
C SER A 60 8.91 -12.97 2.76
N GLN A 61 8.69 -13.86 3.73
CA GLN A 61 9.72 -14.80 4.19
C GLN A 61 10.10 -15.82 3.11
N ALA A 62 9.13 -16.33 2.34
CA ALA A 62 9.40 -17.24 1.23
C ALA A 62 10.27 -16.57 0.14
N ILE A 63 9.98 -15.31 -0.20
CA ILE A 63 10.80 -14.52 -1.13
C ILE A 63 12.21 -14.33 -0.58
N ALA A 64 12.34 -13.96 0.69
CA ALA A 64 13.63 -13.79 1.36
C ALA A 64 14.45 -15.09 1.35
N HIS A 65 13.84 -16.23 1.70
CA HIS A 65 14.49 -17.53 1.67
C HIS A 65 14.93 -17.92 0.25
N ALA A 66 14.08 -17.71 -0.76
CA ALA A 66 14.44 -17.99 -2.15
C ALA A 66 15.64 -17.14 -2.61
N ALA A 67 15.70 -15.87 -2.21
CA ALA A 67 16.84 -15.01 -2.51
C ALA A 67 18.12 -15.47 -1.80
N VAL A 68 18.06 -15.79 -0.50
CA VAL A 68 19.21 -16.28 0.27
C VAL A 68 19.72 -17.61 -0.27
N ALA A 69 18.83 -18.52 -0.67
CA ALA A 69 19.20 -19.78 -1.30
C ALA A 69 19.98 -19.59 -2.63
N GLN A 70 19.83 -18.43 -3.28
CA GLN A 70 20.58 -18.02 -4.47
C GLN A 70 21.80 -17.14 -4.16
N GLY A 71 22.19 -17.04 -2.89
CA GLY A 71 23.37 -16.30 -2.44
C GLY A 71 23.14 -14.82 -2.12
N ALA A 72 21.89 -14.36 -2.02
CA ALA A 72 21.60 -13.00 -1.56
C ALA A 72 21.89 -12.84 -0.06
N HIS A 73 22.43 -11.70 0.33
CA HIS A 73 22.56 -11.29 1.72
C HIS A 73 21.47 -10.28 2.08
N ILE A 74 20.81 -10.47 3.22
CA ILE A 74 19.74 -9.60 3.72
C ILE A 74 20.19 -8.98 5.03
N PHE A 75 20.14 -7.65 5.11
CA PHE A 75 20.50 -6.88 6.29
C PHE A 75 19.26 -6.12 6.77
N ALA A 76 18.73 -6.51 7.93
CA ALA A 76 17.67 -5.79 8.61
C ALA A 76 18.23 -4.65 9.47
N GLU A 77 17.40 -3.68 9.83
CA GLU A 77 17.77 -2.54 10.70
C GLU A 77 18.95 -1.71 10.16
N LYS A 78 19.20 -1.77 8.85
CA LYS A 78 20.24 -1.02 8.15
C LYS A 78 19.61 0.01 7.22
N ALA A 79 19.17 1.12 7.81
CA ALA A 79 18.60 2.22 7.06
C ALA A 79 19.64 2.85 6.12
N VAL A 80 19.29 2.99 4.85
CA VAL A 80 20.09 3.71 3.85
C VAL A 80 19.97 5.21 4.12
N CYS A 81 21.09 5.90 4.17
CA CYS A 81 21.17 7.35 4.27
C CYS A 81 21.06 8.00 2.88
N HIS A 82 21.90 7.58 1.92
CA HIS A 82 21.86 8.08 0.55
C HIS A 82 22.51 7.10 -0.43
N VAL A 83 22.23 7.30 -1.73
CA VAL A 83 22.89 6.61 -2.85
C VAL A 83 24.28 7.20 -3.03
N LEU A 84 25.30 6.34 -3.06
CA LEU A 84 26.67 6.74 -3.32
C LEU A 84 26.85 7.02 -4.80
N LEU A 85 27.21 8.26 -5.16
CA LEU A 85 27.44 8.67 -6.55
C LEU A 85 28.93 8.84 -6.84
N GLY A 86 29.36 8.30 -7.98
CA GLY A 86 30.69 8.52 -8.53
C GLY A 86 30.88 9.93 -9.07
N ARG A 87 32.14 10.28 -9.40
CA ARG A 87 32.47 11.58 -10.03
C ARG A 87 31.82 11.76 -11.41
N ASP A 88 31.48 10.66 -12.06
CA ASP A 88 30.78 10.60 -13.34
C ASP A 88 29.24 10.62 -13.20
N GLY A 89 28.73 10.79 -11.96
CA GLY A 89 27.30 10.87 -11.66
C GLY A 89 26.60 9.52 -11.63
N ARG A 90 27.31 8.39 -11.73
CA ARG A 90 26.72 7.04 -11.69
C ARG A 90 26.56 6.54 -10.26
N ALA A 91 25.53 5.74 -10.01
CA ALA A 91 25.39 5.04 -8.74
C ALA A 91 26.49 3.98 -8.59
N GLN A 92 27.16 3.98 -7.43
CA GLN A 92 28.25 3.06 -7.07
C GLN A 92 27.98 2.29 -5.78
N GLY A 93 26.76 2.38 -5.26
CA GLY A 93 26.36 1.76 -4.01
C GLY A 93 25.45 2.65 -3.17
N VAL A 94 25.43 2.39 -1.87
CA VAL A 94 24.67 3.16 -0.89
C VAL A 94 25.52 3.39 0.36
N VAL A 95 25.21 4.47 1.08
CA VAL A 95 25.77 4.76 2.41
C VAL A 95 24.66 4.56 3.43
N LEU A 96 24.94 3.82 4.50
CA LEU A 96 24.01 3.56 5.60
C LEU A 96 24.02 4.72 6.61
N GLN A 97 23.01 4.79 7.48
CA GLN A 97 22.95 5.82 8.54
C GLN A 97 24.13 5.78 9.51
N ASP A 98 24.78 4.62 9.69
CA ASP A 98 26.00 4.48 10.51
C ASP A 98 27.29 4.89 9.77
N GLY A 99 27.18 5.38 8.53
CA GLY A 99 28.29 5.80 7.68
C GLY A 99 28.95 4.66 6.90
N THR A 100 28.49 3.42 7.06
CA THR A 100 29.02 2.28 6.29
C THR A 100 28.70 2.42 4.81
N GLU A 101 29.72 2.31 3.95
CA GLU A 101 29.55 2.26 2.50
C GLU A 101 29.35 0.82 2.03
N VAL A 102 28.28 0.57 1.27
CA VAL A 102 28.02 -0.70 0.59
C VAL A 102 28.14 -0.47 -0.90
N LYS A 103 29.25 -0.92 -1.50
CA LYS A 103 29.55 -0.70 -2.92
C LYS A 103 28.84 -1.71 -3.82
N SER A 104 28.34 -1.25 -4.95
CA SER A 104 27.71 -2.08 -5.97
C SER A 104 27.87 -1.49 -7.37
N LYS A 105 27.73 -2.33 -8.41
CA LYS A 105 27.69 -1.87 -9.80
C LYS A 105 26.36 -1.23 -10.18
N LEU A 106 25.26 -1.72 -9.57
CA LEU A 106 23.89 -1.27 -9.79
C LEU A 106 23.17 -1.10 -8.45
N VAL A 107 22.19 -0.20 -8.40
CA VAL A 107 21.31 0.05 -7.25
C VAL A 107 19.87 -0.03 -7.71
N LEU A 108 19.08 -0.91 -7.11
CA LEU A 108 17.63 -1.01 -7.36
C LEU A 108 16.89 -0.53 -6.11
N SER A 109 16.17 0.58 -6.21
CA SER A 109 15.38 1.14 -5.11
C SER A 109 13.94 0.63 -5.15
N ASN A 110 13.54 -0.04 -4.07
CA ASN A 110 12.14 -0.41 -3.82
C ASN A 110 11.36 0.68 -3.04
N ALA A 111 12.04 1.73 -2.58
CA ALA A 111 11.39 2.85 -1.90
C ALA A 111 10.48 3.63 -2.86
N SER A 112 9.63 4.51 -2.30
CA SER A 112 8.83 5.41 -3.13
C SER A 112 9.70 6.30 -4.02
N PRO A 113 9.15 6.83 -5.15
CA PRO A 113 9.88 7.80 -5.98
C PRO A 113 10.31 9.03 -5.17
N GLN A 114 9.47 9.50 -4.25
CA GLN A 114 9.79 10.63 -3.38
C GLN A 114 10.99 10.31 -2.49
N ILE A 115 10.96 9.20 -1.76
CA ILE A 115 12.08 8.82 -0.88
C ILE A 115 13.35 8.62 -1.71
N THR A 116 13.26 7.87 -2.82
CA THR A 116 14.42 7.58 -3.67
C THR A 116 15.09 8.84 -4.20
N PHE A 117 14.32 9.76 -4.79
CA PHE A 117 14.87 10.88 -5.55
C PHE A 117 14.94 12.21 -4.80
N LEU A 118 14.11 12.39 -3.76
CA LEU A 118 14.10 13.64 -2.98
C LEU A 118 14.89 13.51 -1.67
N GLU A 119 15.02 12.30 -1.12
CA GLU A 119 15.69 12.07 0.17
C GLU A 119 17.01 11.31 0.01
N LEU A 120 16.99 10.18 -0.71
CA LEU A 120 18.16 9.29 -0.81
C LEU A 120 19.12 9.68 -1.93
N THR A 121 18.73 10.53 -2.89
CA THR A 121 19.59 10.93 -4.01
C THR A 121 19.96 12.40 -3.88
N PRO A 122 21.24 12.78 -4.04
CA PRO A 122 21.65 14.18 -4.11
C PRO A 122 20.90 14.92 -5.23
N GLN A 123 20.04 15.88 -4.88
CA GLN A 123 19.15 16.52 -5.83
C GLN A 123 19.89 17.39 -6.85
N GLU A 124 21.11 17.82 -6.54
CA GLU A 124 21.97 18.59 -7.44
C GLU A 124 22.39 17.77 -8.68
N GLN A 125 22.33 16.45 -8.59
CA GLN A 125 22.66 15.51 -9.67
C GLN A 125 21.42 15.10 -10.49
N LEU A 126 20.24 15.63 -10.15
CA LEU A 126 18.99 15.34 -10.85
C LEU A 126 18.55 16.52 -11.72
N PRO A 127 17.95 16.26 -12.90
CA PRO A 127 17.31 17.31 -13.69
C PRO A 127 16.22 18.02 -12.89
N LYS A 128 16.22 19.36 -12.92
CA LYS A 128 15.27 20.17 -12.12
C LYS A 128 13.80 19.87 -12.46
N ASP A 129 13.51 19.61 -13.73
CA ASP A 129 12.17 19.25 -14.19
C ASP A 129 11.74 17.88 -13.66
N PHE A 130 12.66 16.92 -13.57
CA PHE A 130 12.42 15.62 -12.96
C PHE A 130 12.11 15.76 -11.46
N VAL A 131 12.92 16.52 -10.72
CA VAL A 131 12.68 16.78 -9.28
C VAL A 131 11.32 17.41 -9.05
N GLN A 132 10.96 18.44 -9.83
CA GLN A 132 9.64 19.09 -9.75
C GLN A 132 8.50 18.11 -10.02
N ARG A 133 8.63 17.21 -11.01
CA ARG A 133 7.63 16.17 -11.28
C ARG A 133 7.50 15.19 -10.12
N ILE A 134 8.61 14.70 -9.56
CA ILE A 134 8.56 13.77 -8.41
C ILE A 134 7.92 14.42 -7.18
N GLN A 135 8.19 15.71 -6.93
CA GLN A 135 7.53 16.48 -5.86
C GLN A 135 6.01 16.60 -6.05
N GLN A 136 5.55 16.56 -7.31
CA GLN A 136 4.15 16.68 -7.70
C GLN A 136 3.44 15.33 -7.86
N VAL A 137 4.16 14.19 -7.79
CA VAL A 137 3.52 12.86 -7.79
C VAL A 137 2.54 12.81 -6.63
N ASP A 138 1.28 12.51 -6.94
CA ASP A 138 0.19 12.46 -5.98
C ASP A 138 0.31 11.19 -5.14
N THR A 139 1.12 11.28 -4.08
CA THR A 139 1.10 10.34 -2.96
C THR A 139 0.27 10.85 -1.79
N ARG A 140 -0.05 12.15 -1.82
CA ARG A 140 -0.82 12.87 -0.82
C ARG A 140 -1.94 13.58 -1.55
N PRO A 141 -3.21 13.34 -1.21
CA PRO A 141 -4.26 14.15 -1.79
C PRO A 141 -4.05 15.64 -1.45
N PRO A 142 -4.66 16.56 -2.20
CA PRO A 142 -4.63 17.98 -1.85
C PRO A 142 -5.22 18.17 -0.44
N PRO A 143 -4.62 19.04 0.39
CA PRO A 143 -5.14 19.30 1.72
C PRO A 143 -6.60 19.80 1.65
N PRO A 144 -7.48 19.36 2.57
CA PRO A 144 -7.27 18.38 3.63
C PRO A 144 -7.83 17.02 3.22
N ARG A 145 -7.09 16.22 2.46
CA ARG A 145 -7.56 14.88 2.06
C ARG A 145 -6.41 13.89 2.36
N ARG A 146 -6.58 12.91 3.26
CA ARG A 146 -7.24 11.59 3.16
C ARG A 146 -6.25 10.50 2.73
N SER A 147 -5.88 9.69 3.70
CA SER A 147 -4.96 8.59 3.58
C SER A 147 -5.66 7.30 4.01
N LEU A 148 -4.93 6.20 3.88
CA LEU A 148 -5.39 4.85 4.22
C LEU A 148 -5.06 4.55 5.69
N HIS A 149 -5.95 3.86 6.38
CA HIS A 149 -5.69 3.29 7.70
C HIS A 149 -5.89 1.79 7.66
N GLN A 150 -4.98 1.09 8.33
CA GLN A 150 -5.10 -0.35 8.54
C GLN A 150 -5.16 -0.61 10.03
N HIS A 151 -6.07 -1.48 10.42
CA HIS A 151 -6.31 -1.88 11.79
C HIS A 151 -6.43 -3.40 11.86
N SER A 152 -5.86 -4.00 12.91
CA SER A 152 -6.05 -5.42 13.20
C SER A 152 -6.60 -5.58 14.61
N SER A 153 -7.68 -6.35 14.75
CA SER A 153 -8.26 -6.71 16.04
C SER A 153 -8.30 -8.22 16.21
N VAL A 154 -8.12 -8.69 17.44
CA VAL A 154 -8.28 -10.10 17.79
C VAL A 154 -9.55 -10.24 18.63
N PRO A 155 -10.67 -10.71 18.08
CA PRO A 155 -11.83 -11.08 18.88
C PRO A 155 -11.72 -12.49 19.48
N ARG A 156 -12.26 -12.67 20.70
CA ARG A 156 -12.49 -13.95 21.38
C ARG A 156 -13.99 -14.10 21.67
N GLY A 157 -14.60 -15.17 21.16
CA GLY A 157 -16.02 -15.46 21.43
C GLY A 157 -16.34 -16.94 21.30
N ARG A 158 -16.98 -17.52 22.33
CA ARG A 158 -17.69 -18.81 22.24
C ARG A 158 -19.07 -18.55 21.68
N GLY A 159 -19.25 -18.80 20.39
CA GLY A 159 -20.55 -18.76 19.73
C GLY A 159 -20.38 -19.11 18.26
N ARG A 160 -21.28 -19.91 17.70
CA ARG A 160 -21.39 -20.08 16.24
C ARG A 160 -21.87 -18.74 15.67
N THR A 161 -20.98 -17.78 15.46
CA THR A 161 -21.28 -16.66 14.58
C THR A 161 -21.24 -17.20 13.17
N ALA A 162 -22.44 -17.53 12.67
CA ALA A 162 -22.66 -17.76 11.25
C ALA A 162 -22.47 -16.44 10.50
N MET A 163 -21.24 -15.95 10.43
CA MET A 163 -20.80 -15.15 9.30
C MET A 163 -20.30 -16.17 8.28
N ALA A 164 -21.25 -16.86 7.64
CA ALA A 164 -20.97 -17.60 6.42
C ALA A 164 -20.64 -16.54 5.35
N GLY A 165 -19.39 -16.07 5.36
CA GLY A 165 -18.81 -15.41 4.21
C GLY A 165 -18.88 -16.44 3.08
N GLY A 166 -19.70 -16.14 2.07
CA GLY A 166 -19.78 -16.99 0.89
C GLY A 166 -18.37 -17.28 0.38
N ALA A 167 -18.13 -18.55 0.07
CA ALA A 167 -16.93 -18.98 -0.64
C ALA A 167 -16.90 -18.27 -2.00
N GLY A 168 -16.26 -17.10 -2.03
CA GLY A 168 -16.30 -16.19 -3.16
C GLY A 168 -15.43 -14.97 -2.91
N GLY A 169 -14.12 -15.17 -2.77
CA GLY A 169 -13.04 -14.26 -3.19
C GLY A 169 -12.98 -12.80 -2.70
N GLY A 170 -13.98 -12.23 -2.04
CA GLY A 170 -14.03 -10.82 -1.66
C GLY A 170 -14.37 -10.66 -0.18
N GLY A 171 -13.71 -9.72 0.49
CA GLY A 171 -14.09 -9.31 1.84
C GLY A 171 -15.54 -8.86 1.90
N LEU A 172 -16.18 -8.99 3.06
CA LEU A 172 -17.47 -8.37 3.33
C LEU A 172 -17.25 -6.86 3.44
N GLY A 173 -17.35 -6.15 2.31
CA GLY A 173 -17.33 -4.69 2.27
C GLY A 173 -18.66 -4.13 2.75
N TRP A 174 -18.69 -3.52 3.93
CA TRP A 174 -19.85 -2.78 4.41
C TRP A 174 -19.70 -1.32 3.98
N LEU A 175 -20.54 -0.90 3.04
CA LEU A 175 -20.61 0.50 2.64
C LEU A 175 -21.81 1.18 3.29
N HIS A 176 -21.49 2.19 4.10
CA HIS A 176 -22.26 3.43 4.03
C HIS A 176 -21.80 4.18 2.77
N PRO A 177 -22.70 4.81 2.00
CA PRO A 177 -22.29 5.59 0.83
C PRO A 177 -21.19 6.56 1.24
N PRO A 178 -20.09 6.66 0.48
CA PRO A 178 -18.98 7.51 0.85
C PRO A 178 -19.46 8.95 0.74
N LEU A 179 -19.92 9.51 1.86
CA LEU A 179 -19.90 10.95 2.00
C LEU A 179 -18.41 11.29 1.97
N PRO A 180 -17.94 12.05 0.98
CA PRO A 180 -16.58 12.52 1.03
C PRO A 180 -16.47 13.27 2.36
N ALA A 181 -15.70 12.75 3.34
CA ALA A 181 -15.35 13.46 4.57
C ALA A 181 -15.08 14.93 4.24
N GLN A 182 -16.07 15.77 4.54
CA GLN A 182 -15.99 17.19 4.28
C GLN A 182 -15.04 17.73 5.33
N LEU A 183 -13.92 18.30 4.88
CA LEU A 183 -12.82 18.80 5.71
C LEU A 183 -12.01 17.71 6.44
N ALA A 184 -10.92 18.13 7.09
CA ALA A 184 -9.92 17.36 7.84
C ALA A 184 -10.47 16.51 9.02
N SER A 185 -11.74 16.14 9.01
CA SER A 185 -12.41 15.31 10.00
C SER A 185 -12.48 13.86 9.51
N CYS A 186 -12.44 12.94 10.47
CA CYS A 186 -12.79 11.55 10.20
C CYS A 186 -14.30 11.44 9.97
N SER A 187 -14.73 10.64 8.98
CA SER A 187 -16.16 10.36 8.80
C SER A 187 -16.69 9.58 10.01
N PRO A 188 -17.87 9.94 10.57
CA PRO A 188 -18.53 9.13 11.59
C PRO A 188 -19.05 7.79 11.04
N ARG A 189 -19.03 7.62 9.70
CA ARG A 189 -19.35 6.38 8.99
C ARG A 189 -18.27 6.13 7.95
N PRO A 190 -17.08 5.66 8.36
CA PRO A 190 -15.99 5.41 7.43
C PRO A 190 -16.34 4.24 6.49
N MET A 191 -15.71 4.22 5.31
CA MET A 191 -15.67 3.01 4.49
C MET A 191 -14.84 1.97 5.23
N ILE A 192 -15.38 0.77 5.42
CA ILE A 192 -14.71 -0.32 6.14
C ILE A 192 -14.69 -1.55 5.23
N GLU A 193 -13.49 -1.97 4.86
CA GLU A 193 -13.25 -3.29 4.31
C GLU A 193 -12.83 -4.22 5.45
N LEU A 194 -13.64 -5.25 5.71
CA LEU A 194 -13.44 -6.20 6.79
C LEU A 194 -13.06 -7.56 6.23
N CYS A 195 -11.94 -8.10 6.69
CA CYS A 195 -11.47 -9.44 6.37
C CYS A 195 -11.18 -10.22 7.66
N ILE A 196 -11.54 -11.50 7.69
CA ILE A 196 -11.24 -12.42 8.80
C ILE A 196 -10.31 -13.52 8.26
N PRO A 197 -9.01 -13.26 8.07
CA PRO A 197 -8.11 -14.22 7.44
C PRO A 197 -8.01 -15.54 8.22
N SER A 198 -8.14 -15.46 9.55
CA SER A 198 -8.15 -16.65 10.44
C SER A 198 -9.34 -17.60 10.22
N ALA A 199 -10.39 -17.17 9.53
CA ALA A 199 -11.49 -18.05 9.13
C ALA A 199 -11.08 -19.03 8.00
N LEU A 200 -10.08 -18.64 7.19
CA LEU A 200 -9.52 -19.45 6.12
C LEU A 200 -8.26 -20.19 6.57
N ASP A 201 -7.43 -19.56 7.39
CA ASP A 201 -6.24 -20.17 7.98
C ASP A 201 -6.29 -20.10 9.52
N PRO A 202 -6.72 -21.18 10.19
CA PRO A 202 -6.79 -21.24 11.65
C PRO A 202 -5.44 -21.04 12.35
N GLY A 203 -4.31 -21.20 11.65
CA GLY A 203 -2.97 -20.97 12.21
C GLY A 203 -2.66 -19.50 12.50
N LEU A 204 -3.47 -18.58 11.99
CA LEU A 204 -3.30 -17.14 12.20
C LEU A 204 -3.82 -16.63 13.56
N ALA A 205 -4.59 -17.44 14.29
CA ALA A 205 -5.16 -17.05 15.57
C ALA A 205 -5.09 -18.20 16.59
N PRO A 206 -4.98 -17.91 17.91
CA PRO A 206 -5.16 -18.92 18.94
C PRO A 206 -6.52 -19.63 18.85
N GLN A 207 -6.62 -20.86 19.34
CA GLN A 207 -7.86 -21.63 19.30
C GLN A 207 -9.02 -20.88 19.96
N GLY A 208 -10.13 -20.72 19.23
CA GLY A 208 -11.32 -20.00 19.70
C GLY A 208 -11.22 -18.47 19.62
N CYS A 209 -10.17 -17.95 18.99
CA CYS A 209 -10.01 -16.54 18.65
C CYS A 209 -10.00 -16.39 17.12
N HIS A 210 -10.26 -15.18 16.65
CA HIS A 210 -10.05 -14.78 15.27
C HIS A 210 -9.14 -13.56 15.20
N VAL A 211 -8.43 -13.40 14.08
CA VAL A 211 -7.86 -12.13 13.66
C VAL A 211 -8.79 -11.51 12.64
N VAL A 212 -9.15 -10.24 12.86
CA VAL A 212 -9.98 -9.42 11.99
C VAL A 212 -9.15 -8.22 11.53
N SER A 213 -8.95 -8.10 10.22
CA SER A 213 -8.31 -6.96 9.58
C SER A 213 -9.39 -6.00 9.09
N LEU A 214 -9.28 -4.73 9.50
CA LEU A 214 -10.14 -3.63 9.09
C LEU A 214 -9.29 -2.63 8.32
N PHE A 215 -9.67 -2.37 7.08
CA PHE A 215 -9.06 -1.33 6.26
C PHE A 215 -10.06 -0.21 6.07
N THR A 216 -9.66 1.01 6.43
CA THR A 216 -10.48 2.20 6.21
C THR A 216 -9.79 3.16 5.27
N GLN A 217 -10.61 3.84 4.47
CA GLN A 217 -10.17 4.81 3.49
C GLN A 217 -10.78 6.17 3.81
N TYR A 218 -10.16 7.21 3.25
CA TYR A 218 -10.60 8.60 3.38
C TYR A 218 -10.37 9.21 4.76
N THR A 219 -9.28 8.83 5.41
CA THR A 219 -9.02 9.29 6.78
C THR A 219 -7.78 10.18 6.78
N PRO A 220 -7.85 11.41 7.29
CA PRO A 220 -6.83 12.43 7.01
C PRO A 220 -5.47 12.12 7.65
N SER A 221 -4.38 12.54 7.00
CA SER A 221 -3.02 12.45 7.56
C SER A 221 -2.80 13.40 8.75
N VAL A 222 -3.53 14.52 8.78
CA VAL A 222 -3.56 15.51 9.87
C VAL A 222 -5.01 15.82 10.21
N LEU A 223 -5.35 15.79 11.50
CA LEU A 223 -6.71 16.00 11.98
C LEU A 223 -7.12 17.48 11.88
N ALA A 224 -8.43 17.72 12.03
CA ALA A 224 -9.02 19.05 12.06
C ALA A 224 -8.29 19.99 13.04
N GLY A 225 -8.04 21.22 12.58
CA GLY A 225 -7.26 22.22 13.31
C GLY A 225 -5.74 22.00 13.26
N GLY A 226 -5.24 21.12 12.39
CA GLY A 226 -3.81 20.83 12.28
C GLY A 226 -3.29 19.90 13.37
N ARG A 227 -4.18 19.21 14.09
CA ARG A 227 -3.80 18.34 15.20
C ARG A 227 -3.14 17.05 14.68
N PRO A 228 -2.04 16.58 15.29
CA PRO A 228 -1.43 15.31 14.95
C PRO A 228 -2.27 14.13 15.48
N TRP A 229 -1.96 12.93 14.98
CA TRP A 229 -2.52 11.67 15.50
C TRP A 229 -1.79 11.21 16.76
N ASP A 230 -2.37 11.50 17.93
CA ASP A 230 -1.95 10.95 19.22
C ASP A 230 -2.70 9.64 19.56
N GLU A 231 -2.36 9.04 20.70
CA GLU A 231 -2.97 7.79 21.18
C GLU A 231 -4.49 7.93 21.42
N GLU A 232 -4.93 9.07 21.97
CA GLU A 232 -6.35 9.31 22.23
C GLU A 232 -7.15 9.38 20.93
N ALA A 233 -6.69 10.15 19.96
CA ALA A 233 -7.36 10.29 18.67
C ALA A 233 -7.38 8.98 17.88
N ARG A 234 -6.31 8.18 17.95
CA ARG A 234 -6.24 6.83 17.35
C ARG A 234 -7.33 5.92 17.91
N ASN A 235 -7.41 5.85 19.24
CA ASN A 235 -8.36 4.99 19.93
C ASN A 235 -9.81 5.46 19.66
N ALA A 236 -10.08 6.77 19.72
CA ALA A 236 -11.40 7.33 19.43
C ALA A 236 -11.87 7.04 17.99
N TYR A 237 -10.96 7.10 17.02
CA TYR A 237 -11.29 6.72 15.65
C TYR A 237 -11.57 5.22 15.52
N ALA A 238 -10.75 4.37 16.16
CA ALA A 238 -11.00 2.93 16.18
C ALA A 238 -12.35 2.58 16.84
N ASP A 239 -12.71 3.25 17.93
CA ASP A 239 -14.01 3.08 18.58
C ASP A 239 -15.17 3.48 17.66
N THR A 240 -15.01 4.55 16.86
CA THR A 240 -16.00 4.93 15.83
C THR A 240 -16.18 3.84 14.77
N VAL A 241 -15.09 3.22 14.31
CA VAL A 241 -15.12 2.09 13.37
C VAL A 241 -15.82 0.88 14.01
N PHE A 242 -15.52 0.60 15.27
CA PHE A 242 -16.13 -0.50 16.01
C PHE A 242 -17.61 -0.28 16.28
N ASP A 243 -18.04 0.95 16.56
CA ASP A 243 -19.45 1.31 16.69
C ASP A 243 -20.23 1.06 15.40
N CYS A 244 -19.62 1.33 14.25
CA CYS A 244 -20.20 0.99 12.96
C CYS A 244 -20.37 -0.53 12.81
N ILE A 245 -19.35 -1.32 13.16
CA ILE A 245 -19.41 -2.78 13.08
C ILE A 245 -20.44 -3.35 14.07
N GLU A 246 -20.48 -2.85 15.30
CA GLU A 246 -21.42 -3.28 16.36
C GLU A 246 -22.87 -3.16 15.91
N ALA A 247 -23.21 -2.13 15.13
CA ALA A 247 -24.56 -1.95 14.59
C ALA A 247 -25.00 -3.09 13.65
N TYR A 248 -24.05 -3.77 12.99
CA TYR A 248 -24.30 -4.90 12.09
C TYR A 248 -23.96 -6.26 12.72
N ALA A 249 -23.05 -6.28 13.70
CA ALA A 249 -22.60 -7.47 14.41
C ALA A 249 -22.60 -7.20 15.94
N PRO A 250 -23.78 -7.24 16.59
CA PRO A 250 -23.89 -7.01 18.03
C PRO A 250 -23.01 -7.99 18.84
N GLY A 251 -22.31 -7.46 19.84
CA GLY A 251 -21.34 -8.20 20.65
C GLY A 251 -19.92 -8.16 20.10
N PHE A 252 -19.67 -7.54 18.93
CA PHE A 252 -18.34 -7.41 18.36
C PHE A 252 -17.39 -6.70 19.34
N LYS A 253 -17.76 -5.52 19.84
CA LYS A 253 -16.91 -4.74 20.77
C LYS A 253 -16.56 -5.52 22.03
N ALA A 254 -17.54 -6.20 22.61
CA ALA A 254 -17.34 -7.02 23.81
C ALA A 254 -16.42 -8.23 23.57
N SER A 255 -16.30 -8.68 22.31
CA SER A 255 -15.42 -9.78 21.93
C SER A 255 -13.96 -9.37 21.69
N VAL A 256 -13.68 -8.08 21.47
CA VAL A 256 -12.31 -7.60 21.18
C VAL A 256 -11.42 -7.74 22.42
N ILE A 257 -10.35 -8.54 22.31
CA ILE A 257 -9.37 -8.74 23.40
C ILE A 257 -8.06 -7.98 23.17
N GLY A 258 -7.84 -7.47 21.96
CA GLY A 258 -6.66 -6.70 21.60
C GLY A 258 -6.85 -6.00 20.26
N ARG A 259 -6.18 -4.86 20.11
CA ARG A 259 -6.20 -4.05 18.90
C ARG A 259 -4.84 -3.44 18.60
N ASP A 260 -4.51 -3.38 17.32
CA ASP A 260 -3.38 -2.65 16.77
C ASP A 260 -3.89 -1.66 15.70
N ILE A 261 -3.48 -0.39 15.82
CA ILE A 261 -4.05 0.73 15.07
C ILE A 261 -2.90 1.46 14.35
N LEU A 262 -2.90 1.41 13.02
CA LEU A 262 -1.95 2.13 12.18
C LEU A 262 -2.64 3.29 11.47
N THR A 263 -2.19 4.50 11.79
CA THR A 263 -2.61 5.73 11.12
C THR A 263 -1.67 6.09 9.96
N PRO A 264 -2.03 7.01 9.07
CA PRO A 264 -1.22 7.38 7.92
C PRO A 264 0.17 7.87 8.29
N PRO A 265 0.34 8.69 9.36
CA PRO A 265 1.68 9.01 9.84
C PRO A 265 2.46 7.77 10.30
N ASP A 266 1.80 6.75 10.85
CA ASP A 266 2.48 5.49 11.19
C ASP A 266 2.85 4.71 9.94
N LEU A 267 1.97 4.63 8.95
CA LEU A 267 2.24 3.96 7.69
C LEU A 267 3.43 4.62 6.96
N GLU A 268 3.48 5.95 6.95
CA GLU A 268 4.58 6.71 6.39
C GLU A 268 5.89 6.44 7.15
N ARG A 269 5.86 6.50 8.50
CA ARG A 269 7.04 6.30 9.35
C ARG A 269 7.55 4.86 9.35
N ILE A 270 6.66 3.86 9.42
CA ILE A 270 7.02 2.44 9.60
C ILE A 270 7.37 1.81 8.25
N PHE A 271 6.61 2.11 7.21
CA PHE A 271 6.73 1.42 5.92
C PHE A 271 7.30 2.31 4.80
N GLY A 272 7.57 3.59 5.06
CA GLY A 272 8.06 4.50 4.04
C GLY A 272 7.02 4.76 2.95
N LEU A 273 5.75 4.91 3.34
CA LEU A 273 4.63 5.21 2.45
C LEU A 273 4.27 6.70 2.52
N PRO A 274 4.83 7.58 1.66
CA PRO A 274 4.48 9.01 1.69
C PRO A 274 2.98 9.21 1.61
N GLY A 275 2.42 9.98 2.54
CA GLY A 275 0.97 10.22 2.61
C GLY A 275 0.12 8.99 2.94
N GLY A 276 0.72 7.86 3.33
CA GLY A 276 0.04 6.59 3.56
C GLY A 276 -0.49 5.93 2.27
N ASN A 277 0.04 6.29 1.10
CA ASN A 277 -0.39 5.71 -0.18
C ASN A 277 0.36 4.39 -0.48
N ILE A 278 -0.37 3.27 -0.36
CA ILE A 278 0.15 1.90 -0.59
C ILE A 278 0.65 1.64 -2.01
N PHE A 279 0.27 2.48 -2.98
CA PHE A 279 0.72 2.38 -4.35
C PHE A 279 1.95 3.24 -4.65
N HIS A 280 2.47 4.03 -3.70
CA HIS A 280 3.57 5.00 -3.93
C HIS A 280 3.27 6.02 -5.06
N GLY A 281 1.99 6.31 -5.31
CA GLY A 281 1.55 7.26 -6.33
C GLY A 281 0.07 7.07 -6.69
N GLY A 282 -0.50 8.02 -7.41
CA GLY A 282 -1.89 7.96 -7.86
C GLY A 282 -2.14 6.78 -8.80
N MET A 283 -3.37 6.27 -8.79
CA MET A 283 -3.86 5.30 -9.78
C MET A 283 -4.73 5.97 -10.85
N SER A 284 -4.53 7.27 -11.07
CA SER A 284 -5.13 8.03 -12.14
C SER A 284 -4.32 7.89 -13.43
N LEU A 285 -4.97 8.06 -14.59
CA LEU A 285 -4.33 7.84 -15.89
C LEU A 285 -3.11 8.75 -16.13
N ASP A 286 -3.07 9.94 -15.52
CA ASP A 286 -1.96 10.88 -15.57
C ASP A 286 -0.74 10.45 -14.74
N GLN A 287 -0.86 9.41 -13.90
CA GLN A 287 0.23 8.85 -13.07
C GLN A 287 0.43 7.34 -13.28
N LEU A 288 -0.12 6.81 -14.36
CA LEU A 288 0.01 5.41 -14.75
C LEU A 288 0.74 5.28 -16.09
N TYR A 289 1.07 4.04 -16.44
CA TYR A 289 1.72 3.72 -17.72
C TYR A 289 3.00 4.55 -17.95
N PHE A 290 3.05 5.28 -19.06
CA PHE A 290 4.21 6.06 -19.47
C PHE A 290 4.54 7.22 -18.52
N ALA A 291 3.59 7.63 -17.68
CA ALA A 291 3.73 8.72 -16.72
C ALA A 291 4.23 8.27 -15.34
N ARG A 292 4.43 6.96 -15.12
CA ARG A 292 4.86 6.41 -13.81
C ARG A 292 6.34 5.99 -13.83
N PRO A 293 7.21 6.50 -12.95
CA PRO A 293 6.96 7.53 -11.92
C PRO A 293 6.89 8.95 -12.48
N ALA A 294 7.43 9.19 -13.67
CA ALA A 294 7.32 10.44 -14.41
C ALA A 294 7.42 10.17 -15.92
N PRO A 295 6.87 11.04 -16.79
CA PRO A 295 7.09 10.96 -18.22
C PRO A 295 8.58 10.84 -18.59
N SER A 296 8.89 10.00 -19.57
CA SER A 296 10.25 9.63 -20.02
C SER A 296 11.07 8.77 -19.04
N TYR A 297 10.57 8.49 -17.83
CA TYR A 297 11.25 7.65 -16.84
C TYR A 297 10.46 6.39 -16.45
N SER A 298 9.50 5.99 -17.28
CA SER A 298 8.69 4.76 -17.09
C SER A 298 9.42 3.46 -17.45
N GLY A 299 10.61 3.56 -18.04
CA GLY A 299 11.46 2.43 -18.40
C GLY A 299 12.36 1.91 -17.28
N TYR A 300 11.99 2.12 -16.01
CA TYR A 300 12.70 1.68 -14.78
C TYR A 300 14.06 2.34 -14.51
N ARG A 301 14.75 2.84 -15.54
CA ARG A 301 15.96 3.65 -15.46
C ARG A 301 15.63 5.03 -14.90
N SER A 302 16.54 5.58 -14.10
CA SER A 302 16.44 6.94 -13.56
C SER A 302 17.41 7.90 -14.27
N PRO A 303 17.34 9.23 -14.01
CA PRO A 303 18.35 10.17 -14.49
C PRO A 303 19.77 9.86 -14.00
N VAL A 304 19.90 9.13 -12.88
CA VAL A 304 21.18 8.65 -12.35
C VAL A 304 21.48 7.29 -13.01
N PRO A 305 22.54 7.17 -13.81
CA PRO A 305 22.90 5.88 -14.39
C PRO A 305 23.18 4.84 -13.31
N ASN A 306 22.80 3.59 -13.58
CA ASN A 306 22.90 2.46 -12.66
C ASN A 306 21.97 2.52 -11.43
N LEU A 307 21.11 3.53 -11.31
CA LEU A 307 20.03 3.59 -10.32
C LEU A 307 18.67 3.32 -10.99
N TYR A 308 17.96 2.31 -10.49
CA TYR A 308 16.67 1.86 -11.02
C TYR A 308 15.59 1.93 -9.95
N LEU A 309 14.35 2.17 -10.38
CA LEU A 309 13.18 2.09 -9.51
C LEU A 309 12.45 0.75 -9.76
N CYS A 310 12.24 -0.04 -8.70
CA CYS A 310 11.71 -1.40 -8.80
C CYS A 310 10.47 -1.69 -7.93
N GLY A 311 10.01 -0.72 -7.15
CA GLY A 311 8.84 -0.87 -6.27
C GLY A 311 7.51 -0.40 -6.88
N SER A 312 6.48 -0.30 -6.03
CA SER A 312 5.11 0.13 -6.40
C SER A 312 5.03 1.49 -7.11
N GLY A 313 6.05 2.33 -6.94
CA GLY A 313 6.17 3.62 -7.62
C GLY A 313 6.55 3.51 -9.10
N ALA A 314 7.00 2.35 -9.56
CA ALA A 314 7.30 2.06 -10.95
C ALA A 314 6.10 1.41 -11.66
N HIS A 315 6.11 1.43 -12.99
CA HIS A 315 5.16 0.69 -13.80
C HIS A 315 5.23 -0.83 -13.50
N PRO A 316 4.11 -1.59 -13.45
CA PRO A 316 2.74 -1.23 -13.83
C PRO A 316 1.92 -0.46 -12.79
N GLY A 317 2.34 -0.44 -11.53
CA GLY A 317 1.58 0.13 -10.43
C GLY A 317 1.84 -0.63 -9.13
N GLY A 318 1.17 -0.20 -8.07
CA GLY A 318 1.34 -0.85 -6.77
C GLY A 318 0.48 -2.11 -6.60
N GLY A 319 0.57 -2.74 -5.43
CA GLY A 319 -0.01 -4.04 -5.13
C GLY A 319 1.03 -5.17 -5.16
N VAL A 320 0.65 -6.35 -4.66
CA VAL A 320 1.57 -7.48 -4.42
C VAL A 320 1.71 -8.37 -5.66
N MET A 321 1.93 -7.76 -6.83
CA MET A 321 2.01 -8.48 -8.11
C MET A 321 3.44 -8.87 -8.53
N GLY A 322 4.47 -8.26 -7.92
CA GLY A 322 5.89 -8.50 -8.24
C GLY A 322 6.36 -8.04 -9.63
N ALA A 323 5.47 -7.51 -10.48
CA ALA A 323 5.79 -7.14 -11.86
C ALA A 323 6.82 -6.00 -11.96
N ALA A 324 6.68 -4.94 -11.15
CA ALA A 324 7.61 -3.81 -11.15
C ALA A 324 9.05 -4.27 -10.84
N GLY A 325 9.21 -5.09 -9.79
CA GLY A 325 10.49 -5.66 -9.39
C GLY A 325 11.10 -6.54 -10.48
N ARG A 326 10.30 -7.45 -11.05
CA ARG A 326 10.73 -8.33 -12.14
C ARG A 326 11.18 -7.55 -13.38
N ASN A 327 10.41 -6.53 -13.78
CA ASN A 327 10.70 -5.76 -14.98
C ASN A 327 11.95 -4.89 -14.80
N ALA A 328 12.07 -4.21 -13.65
CA ALA A 328 13.28 -3.45 -13.31
C ALA A 328 14.53 -4.34 -13.27
N ALA A 329 14.43 -5.54 -12.69
CA ALA A 329 15.53 -6.50 -12.67
C ALA A 329 15.97 -6.93 -14.08
N ARG A 330 15.04 -7.14 -15.02
CA ARG A 330 15.38 -7.45 -16.43
C ARG A 330 16.15 -6.31 -17.09
N VAL A 331 15.67 -5.08 -16.91
CA VAL A 331 16.34 -3.88 -17.46
C VAL A 331 17.73 -3.69 -16.85
N ALA A 332 17.86 -3.87 -15.54
CA ALA A 332 19.14 -3.82 -14.84
C ALA A 332 20.12 -4.90 -15.34
N LEU A 333 19.64 -6.12 -15.61
CA LEU A 333 20.45 -7.22 -16.15
C LEU A 333 20.91 -6.98 -17.59
N GLU A 334 20.09 -6.33 -18.43
CA GLU A 334 20.49 -5.90 -19.77
C GLU A 334 21.63 -4.90 -19.70
N ASP A 335 21.50 -3.86 -18.88
CA ASP A 335 22.53 -2.85 -18.70
C ASP A 335 23.80 -3.44 -18.07
N PHE A 336 23.66 -4.39 -17.14
CA PHE A 336 24.79 -5.06 -16.49
C PHE A 336 25.72 -5.77 -17.48
N ARG A 337 25.19 -6.31 -18.59
CA ARG A 337 25.98 -6.98 -19.62
C ARG A 337 26.89 -6.01 -20.39
N HIS A 338 26.64 -4.71 -20.27
CA HIS A 338 27.38 -3.65 -20.93
C HIS A 338 28.30 -2.87 -19.98
N LEU A 339 28.40 -3.26 -18.70
CA LEU A 339 29.28 -2.68 -17.67
C LEU A 339 30.57 -3.48 -17.47
#